data_AF-A0A4W6CTI4-F1
#
_entry.id   AF-A0A4W6CTI4-F1
#
_cell.length_a   1.000
_cell.length_b   1.000
_cell.length_c   1.000
_cell.angle_alpha   90.00
_cell.angle_beta   90.00
_cell.angle_gamma   90.00
#
_symmetry.space_group_name_H-M   'P 1'
#
loop_
_entity.id
_entity.type
_entity.pdbx_description
1 polymer ?
#
loop_
_entity_poly.entity_id
_entity_poly.type
_entity_poly.pdbx_seq_one_letter_code
_entity_poly.pdbx_strand_id
1 'polypeptide(L)'
;MANMLFVWLPSPLAGKEAWNYVEVRDGAHMFWWLYYADNPSASDLPLVMWLQGGPGGSGSGFGNFEEIGPLNRNLEPRKTSWVQAASVLFVDNPVGTGFSYTERPDGYATNVAMVASDMLVLLRHFFTEKDEFQSVPFYIFSESYGGKMAAAISSELIKAIEQGTVKCKFAGVALGDSWISPLDSVMTWGPYLYTTSLLDDYGLADVNNAAEEVKKAVEQQEFLKATELWSMTESVVEQNTNGVNFYNILTQEPDEKLTSSAGENFIALQTRRHIRPLHSQSLSELMNGPIRKKLGIIPQNVTWGGQAEDVFSYMAGDFMRPVVDIVDQLLAAGVNVTVYNGQLDLIVDTMGQELWVKQLKWEGLPGFNKLRWTALDDPISPGITGAFYKTYKNFAFYWILRAGHMIPSDQGAMALQMMKMITQQV
;
A
#
# COMPACT_ATOMS: atom_id res chain seq x y z
N MET A 1 41.34 12.84 9.13
CA MET A 1 41.17 11.52 9.76
C MET A 1 40.25 11.70 10.95
N ALA A 2 38.95 11.46 10.78
CA ALA A 2 37.98 11.42 11.85
C ALA A 2 37.46 10.00 11.93
N ASN A 3 37.77 9.31 13.03
CA ASN A 3 37.29 7.97 13.32
C ASN A 3 35.77 8.02 13.48
N MET A 4 35.03 7.56 12.47
CA MET A 4 33.66 7.09 12.65
C MET A 4 33.73 5.84 13.54
N LEU A 5 33.40 6.03 14.82
CA LEU A 5 33.10 4.95 15.73
C LEU A 5 31.90 4.19 15.15
N PHE A 6 32.17 3.02 14.56
CA PHE A 6 31.16 2.01 14.30
C PHE A 6 30.57 1.59 15.65
N VAL A 7 29.44 2.19 16.01
CA VAL A 7 28.58 1.64 17.05
C VAL A 7 28.12 0.29 16.51
N TRP A 8 28.61 -0.78 17.13
CA TRP A 8 28.04 -2.11 16.96
C TRP A 8 26.54 -1.98 17.27
N LEU A 9 25.71 -2.17 16.24
CA LEU A 9 24.29 -2.43 16.47
C LEU A 9 24.22 -3.58 17.47
N PRO A 10 23.53 -3.44 18.61
CA PRO A 10 23.26 -4.60 19.42
C PRO A 10 22.58 -5.61 18.48
N SER A 11 23.15 -6.80 18.38
CA SER A 11 22.46 -7.93 17.77
C SER A 11 21.03 -7.93 18.32
N PRO A 12 19.97 -8.05 17.50
CA PRO A 12 18.63 -8.21 18.04
C PRO A 12 18.68 -9.35 19.05
N LEU A 13 18.05 -9.13 20.20
CA LEU A 13 17.74 -10.21 21.13
C LEU A 13 17.15 -11.35 20.30
N ALA A 14 17.80 -12.52 20.31
CA ALA A 14 17.29 -13.70 19.62
C ALA A 14 15.80 -13.90 19.98
N GLY A 15 14.93 -13.99 18.97
CA GLY A 15 13.49 -14.25 19.17
C GLY A 15 12.51 -13.06 18.97
N LYS A 16 12.94 -11.92 18.41
CA LYS A 16 12.03 -10.77 18.10
C LYS A 16 11.68 -10.58 16.62
N GLU A 17 12.38 -11.26 15.71
CA GLU A 17 12.17 -11.13 14.27
C GLU A 17 12.39 -12.50 13.58
N ALA A 18 11.77 -12.70 12.43
CA ALA A 18 12.02 -13.84 11.54
C ALA A 18 11.90 -13.41 10.08
N TRP A 19 12.61 -14.03 9.17
CA TRP A 19 12.52 -13.75 7.74
C TRP A 19 12.91 -14.98 6.93
N ASN A 20 12.30 -15.15 5.76
CA ASN A 20 12.61 -16.25 4.86
C ASN A 20 12.16 -15.93 3.42
N TYR A 21 12.48 -16.85 2.51
CA TYR A 21 11.92 -16.90 1.17
C TYR A 21 10.91 -18.04 1.04
N VAL A 22 9.94 -17.88 0.14
CA VAL A 22 9.11 -18.96 -0.38
C VAL A 22 9.21 -18.95 -1.89
N GLU A 23 9.55 -20.09 -2.50
CA GLU A 23 9.41 -20.29 -3.94
C GLU A 23 7.92 -20.51 -4.25
N VAL A 24 7.27 -19.51 -4.85
CA VAL A 24 5.82 -19.49 -5.09
C VAL A 24 5.44 -20.05 -6.46
N ARG A 25 6.37 -19.95 -7.41
CA ARG A 25 6.36 -20.59 -8.73
C ARG A 25 7.81 -20.95 -9.07
N ASP A 26 8.00 -21.85 -10.03
CA ASP A 26 9.34 -22.27 -10.50
C ASP A 26 10.22 -21.06 -10.86
N GLY A 27 11.31 -20.86 -10.10
CA GLY A 27 12.23 -19.73 -10.27
C GLY A 27 11.68 -18.36 -9.86
N ALA A 28 10.60 -18.31 -9.07
CA ALA A 28 9.97 -17.09 -8.56
C ALA A 28 9.84 -17.15 -7.04
N HIS A 29 10.54 -16.24 -6.36
CA HIS A 29 10.78 -16.28 -4.92
C HIS A 29 10.24 -15.03 -4.25
N MET A 30 9.37 -15.19 -3.25
CA MET A 30 8.84 -14.10 -2.44
C MET A 30 9.53 -14.04 -1.08
N PHE A 31 9.98 -12.84 -0.70
CA PHE A 31 10.60 -12.53 0.58
C PHE A 31 9.56 -12.02 1.59
N TRP A 32 9.68 -12.45 2.84
CA TRP A 32 8.90 -11.92 3.95
C TRP A 32 9.77 -11.66 5.17
N TRP A 33 9.38 -10.66 5.97
CA TRP A 33 10.03 -10.27 7.22
C TRP A 33 8.98 -10.01 8.29
N LEU A 34 9.01 -10.83 9.34
CA LEU A 34 8.17 -10.76 10.51
C LEU A 34 8.89 -10.03 11.66
N TYR A 35 8.18 -9.09 12.27
CA TYR A 35 8.48 -8.54 13.59
C TYR A 35 7.44 -9.02 14.60
N TYR A 36 7.88 -9.58 15.71
CA TYR A 36 6.99 -9.97 16.80
C TYR A 36 6.60 -8.72 17.63
N ALA A 37 5.37 -8.73 18.16
CA ALA A 37 4.90 -7.64 19.00
C ALA A 37 5.78 -7.43 20.24
N ASP A 38 6.00 -6.17 20.65
CA ASP A 38 6.94 -5.83 21.72
C ASP A 38 6.54 -6.32 23.12
N ASN A 39 5.27 -6.70 23.31
CA ASN A 39 4.76 -7.21 24.58
C ASN A 39 4.27 -8.67 24.44
N PRO A 40 5.15 -9.67 24.65
CA PRO A 40 4.83 -11.09 24.55
C PRO A 40 3.79 -11.57 25.57
N SER A 41 3.56 -10.80 26.64
CA SER A 41 2.54 -11.08 27.65
C SER A 41 1.11 -10.93 27.10
N ALA A 42 0.95 -10.28 25.95
CA ALA A 42 -0.30 -10.15 25.23
C ALA A 42 -0.35 -11.19 24.11
N SER A 43 -0.43 -12.46 24.48
CA SER A 43 -0.56 -13.62 23.57
C SER A 43 -1.75 -13.55 22.59
N ASP A 44 -2.56 -12.49 22.67
CA ASP A 44 -3.77 -12.24 21.86
C ASP A 44 -3.62 -11.07 20.86
N LEU A 45 -2.44 -10.42 20.77
CA LEU A 45 -2.23 -9.35 19.78
C LEU A 45 -2.30 -9.93 18.35
N PRO A 46 -2.90 -9.17 17.41
CA PRO A 46 -3.12 -9.66 16.05
C PRO A 46 -1.80 -9.80 15.28
N LEU A 47 -1.86 -10.63 14.24
CA LEU A 47 -0.92 -10.56 13.13
C LEU A 47 -1.46 -9.57 12.09
N VAL A 48 -0.64 -8.59 11.71
CA VAL A 48 -0.91 -7.67 10.62
C VAL A 48 0.07 -7.96 9.49
N MET A 49 -0.42 -8.37 8.32
CA MET A 49 0.38 -8.34 7.09
C MET A 49 0.28 -6.97 6.44
N TRP A 50 1.42 -6.38 6.08
CA TRP A 50 1.48 -5.10 5.36
C TRP A 50 1.87 -5.29 3.90
N LEU A 51 1.04 -4.78 2.99
CA LEU A 51 1.26 -4.78 1.56
C LEU A 51 1.41 -3.35 1.03
N GLN A 52 2.63 -3.00 0.65
CA GLN A 52 2.91 -1.75 -0.06
C GLN A 52 2.47 -1.88 -1.54
N GLY A 53 2.28 -0.74 -2.23
CA GLY A 53 1.78 -0.64 -3.59
C GLY A 53 2.87 -0.50 -4.65
N GLY A 54 2.78 0.56 -5.46
CA GLY A 54 3.50 0.70 -6.73
C GLY A 54 2.57 0.45 -7.92
N PRO A 55 2.55 -0.76 -8.53
CA PRO A 55 3.15 -2.02 -8.09
C PRO A 55 4.69 -2.05 -8.21
N GLY A 56 5.35 -2.72 -7.27
CA GLY A 56 6.82 -2.79 -7.18
C GLY A 56 7.40 -2.16 -5.92
N GLY A 57 6.57 -1.54 -5.07
CA GLY A 57 6.96 -0.96 -3.79
C GLY A 57 7.19 -2.02 -2.71
N SER A 58 8.34 -1.95 -2.03
CA SER A 58 8.74 -2.95 -1.03
C SER A 58 8.09 -2.72 0.32
N GLY A 59 7.34 -3.71 0.82
CA GLY A 59 6.84 -3.72 2.18
C GLY A 59 7.96 -3.87 3.21
N SER A 60 8.96 -4.73 2.94
CA SER A 60 10.06 -5.00 3.86
C SER A 60 11.07 -3.84 3.98
N GLY A 61 11.11 -2.97 2.98
CA GLY A 61 11.91 -1.77 2.91
C GLY A 61 11.11 -0.50 3.23
N PHE A 62 10.31 -0.02 2.28
CA PHE A 62 9.60 1.26 2.41
C PHE A 62 8.56 1.22 3.54
N GLY A 63 7.65 0.24 3.53
CA GLY A 63 6.65 0.10 4.60
C GLY A 63 7.25 -0.08 5.99
N ASN A 64 8.40 -0.75 6.07
CA ASN A 64 9.12 -0.95 7.32
C ASN A 64 9.84 0.33 7.78
N PHE A 65 10.76 0.86 6.98
CA PHE A 65 11.69 1.90 7.42
C PHE A 65 11.21 3.33 7.19
N GLU A 66 10.21 3.56 6.35
CA GLU A 66 9.63 4.90 6.15
C GLU A 66 8.34 5.08 6.96
N GLU A 67 7.56 4.02 7.14
CA GLU A 67 6.18 4.15 7.65
C GLU A 67 5.94 3.53 9.05
N ILE A 68 5.78 2.20 9.15
CA ILE A 68 5.15 1.56 10.32
C ILE A 68 6.10 0.67 11.15
N GLY A 69 7.28 0.36 10.63
CA GLY A 69 8.25 -0.50 11.30
C GLY A 69 8.86 0.12 12.56
N PRO A 70 9.63 -0.68 13.33
CA PRO A 70 10.20 -0.26 14.60
C PRO A 70 11.26 0.83 14.48
N LEU A 71 11.95 0.90 13.34
CA LEU A 71 13.03 1.84 13.08
C LEU A 71 12.70 2.69 11.86
N ASN A 72 13.23 3.91 11.82
CA ASN A 72 13.24 4.73 10.60
C ASN A 72 14.45 4.38 9.70
N ARG A 73 14.54 5.00 8.52
CA ARG A 73 15.68 4.85 7.59
C ARG A 73 17.06 5.18 8.18
N ASN A 74 17.11 5.96 9.26
CA ASN A 74 18.35 6.27 9.99
C ASN A 74 18.65 5.25 11.10
N LEU A 75 17.86 4.17 11.18
CA LEU A 75 17.90 3.14 12.23
C LEU A 75 17.56 3.68 13.64
N GLU A 76 16.79 4.75 13.72
CA GLU A 76 16.32 5.32 14.98
C GLU A 76 14.93 4.76 15.35
N PRO A 77 14.65 4.50 16.64
CA PRO A 77 13.36 3.99 17.08
C PRO A 77 12.16 4.90 16.72
N ARG A 78 11.08 4.29 16.22
CA ARG A 78 9.83 4.97 15.85
C ARG A 78 8.82 4.90 16.99
N LYS A 79 8.37 6.07 17.47
CA LYS A 79 7.34 6.17 18.53
C LYS A 79 5.95 5.68 18.10
N THR A 80 5.70 5.66 16.80
CA THR A 80 4.42 5.29 16.20
C THR A 80 4.47 3.91 15.53
N SER A 81 5.47 3.08 15.87
CA SER A 81 5.59 1.75 15.29
C SER A 81 4.35 0.90 15.57
N TRP A 82 3.92 0.13 14.59
CA TRP A 82 2.79 -0.78 14.74
C TRP A 82 3.15 -2.04 15.55
N VAL A 83 4.45 -2.37 15.67
CA VAL A 83 4.92 -3.51 16.46
C VAL A 83 4.61 -3.40 17.97
N GLN A 84 4.24 -2.21 18.44
CA GLN A 84 3.78 -2.02 19.81
C GLN A 84 2.39 -2.62 20.09
N ALA A 85 1.63 -2.96 19.03
CA ALA A 85 0.22 -3.34 19.10
C ALA A 85 -0.14 -4.51 18.16
N ALA A 86 0.80 -5.02 17.37
CA ALA A 86 0.61 -6.19 16.52
C ALA A 86 1.96 -6.85 16.25
N SER A 87 1.97 -8.16 15.95
CA SER A 87 3.08 -8.70 15.17
C SER A 87 2.88 -8.28 13.72
N VAL A 88 3.93 -7.83 13.05
CA VAL A 88 3.84 -7.25 11.70
C VAL A 88 4.63 -8.10 10.71
N LEU A 89 3.94 -8.64 9.71
CA LEU A 89 4.50 -9.39 8.59
C LEU A 89 4.61 -8.46 7.37
N PHE A 90 5.82 -8.01 7.07
CA PHE A 90 6.10 -7.32 5.81
C PHE A 90 6.34 -8.34 4.71
N VAL A 91 5.66 -8.18 3.58
CA VAL A 91 5.90 -9.03 2.40
C VAL A 91 6.29 -8.15 1.22
N ASP A 92 7.35 -8.54 0.55
CA ASP A 92 7.73 -7.93 -0.73
C ASP A 92 6.91 -8.57 -1.84
N ASN A 93 5.82 -7.90 -2.21
CA ASN A 93 4.81 -8.42 -3.11
C ASN A 93 4.56 -7.43 -4.26
N PRO A 94 4.42 -7.88 -5.52
CA PRO A 94 4.55 -9.26 -6.04
C PRO A 94 6.01 -9.71 -6.23
N VAL A 95 6.22 -10.89 -6.84
CA VAL A 95 7.55 -11.38 -7.24
C VAL A 95 8.30 -10.31 -8.06
N GLY A 96 9.55 -10.00 -7.68
CA GLY A 96 10.37 -8.91 -8.23
C GLY A 96 10.41 -7.63 -7.40
N THR A 97 9.47 -7.47 -6.45
CA THR A 97 9.45 -6.33 -5.52
C THR A 97 10.53 -6.47 -4.45
N GLY A 98 11.21 -5.38 -4.09
CA GLY A 98 12.13 -5.36 -2.93
C GLY A 98 13.21 -6.46 -3.03
N PHE A 99 13.20 -7.40 -2.07
CA PHE A 99 14.07 -8.59 -2.08
C PHE A 99 13.46 -9.83 -2.72
N SER A 100 12.16 -9.82 -3.06
CA SER A 100 11.54 -10.85 -3.89
C SER A 100 12.09 -10.76 -5.31
N TYR A 101 12.29 -11.90 -5.96
CA TYR A 101 12.94 -11.94 -7.26
C TYR A 101 12.45 -13.10 -8.11
N THR A 102 12.63 -12.98 -9.41
CA THR A 102 12.57 -14.12 -10.33
C THR A 102 13.85 -14.27 -11.13
N GLU A 103 14.14 -15.52 -11.48
CA GLU A 103 15.24 -15.93 -12.34
C GLU A 103 14.89 -15.80 -13.83
N ARG A 104 13.60 -15.62 -14.17
CA ARG A 104 13.11 -15.62 -15.55
C ARG A 104 12.04 -14.54 -15.79
N PRO A 105 11.93 -13.98 -17.01
CA PRO A 105 10.92 -12.97 -17.31
C PRO A 105 9.46 -13.43 -17.14
N ASP A 106 9.17 -14.72 -17.28
CA ASP A 106 7.82 -15.29 -17.07
C ASP A 106 7.45 -15.48 -15.59
N GLY A 107 8.39 -15.19 -14.68
CA GLY A 107 8.14 -15.21 -13.24
C GLY A 107 7.47 -13.95 -12.71
N TYR A 108 7.37 -12.86 -13.46
CA TYR A 108 6.61 -11.68 -13.03
C TYR A 108 5.10 -11.94 -13.06
N ALA A 109 4.36 -11.37 -12.10
CA ALA A 109 2.92 -11.36 -12.16
C ALA A 109 2.44 -10.35 -13.22
N THR A 110 1.30 -10.64 -13.86
CA THR A 110 0.71 -9.76 -14.89
C THR A 110 -0.66 -9.20 -14.52
N ASN A 111 -1.22 -9.67 -13.41
CA ASN A 111 -2.52 -9.27 -12.88
C ASN A 111 -2.66 -9.69 -11.41
N VAL A 112 -3.65 -9.11 -10.72
CA VAL A 112 -3.89 -9.39 -9.29
C VAL A 112 -4.31 -10.83 -8.99
N ALA A 113 -4.82 -11.59 -9.96
CA ALA A 113 -5.14 -13.01 -9.75
C ALA A 113 -3.88 -13.87 -9.61
N MET A 114 -2.85 -13.62 -10.43
CA MET A 114 -1.53 -14.25 -10.25
C MET A 114 -0.90 -13.85 -8.92
N VAL A 115 -0.99 -12.57 -8.54
CA VAL A 115 -0.50 -12.08 -7.24
C VAL A 115 -1.18 -12.82 -6.08
N ALA A 116 -2.50 -12.99 -6.13
CA ALA A 116 -3.25 -13.71 -5.11
C ALA A 116 -2.85 -15.19 -5.04
N SER A 117 -2.67 -15.85 -6.20
CA SER A 117 -2.21 -17.24 -6.26
C SER A 117 -0.84 -17.43 -5.61
N ASP A 118 0.12 -16.57 -5.93
CA ASP A 118 1.47 -16.60 -5.36
C ASP A 118 1.44 -16.37 -3.85
N MET A 119 0.65 -15.38 -3.40
CA MET A 119 0.50 -15.09 -1.98
C MET A 119 -0.12 -16.26 -1.20
N LEU A 120 -1.08 -17.00 -1.77
CA LEU A 120 -1.63 -18.18 -1.09
C LEU A 120 -0.58 -19.27 -0.88
N VAL A 121 0.37 -19.42 -1.80
CA VAL A 121 1.51 -20.33 -1.60
C VAL A 121 2.38 -19.84 -0.44
N LEU A 122 2.70 -18.54 -0.39
CA LEU A 122 3.45 -17.94 0.72
C LEU A 122 2.73 -18.11 2.05
N LEU A 123 1.45 -17.73 2.14
CA LEU A 123 0.67 -17.79 3.37
C LEU A 123 0.52 -19.23 3.89
N ARG A 124 0.37 -20.22 2.99
CA ARG A 124 0.36 -21.63 3.38
C ARG A 124 1.67 -22.04 4.06
N HIS A 125 2.81 -21.67 3.48
CA HIS A 125 4.12 -21.96 4.06
C HIS A 125 4.31 -21.20 5.37
N PHE A 126 4.01 -19.90 5.39
CA PHE A 126 4.16 -19.05 6.57
C PHE A 126 3.36 -19.57 7.76
N PHE A 127 2.06 -19.84 7.60
CA PHE A 127 1.25 -20.36 8.70
C PHE A 127 1.62 -21.79 9.11
N THR A 128 2.25 -22.57 8.22
CA THR A 128 2.80 -23.89 8.58
C THR A 128 4.10 -23.77 9.38
N GLU A 129 4.97 -22.82 9.02
CA GLU A 129 6.23 -22.55 9.72
C GLU A 129 6.01 -21.82 11.06
N LYS A 130 5.02 -20.93 11.11
CA LYS A 130 4.67 -20.08 12.25
C LYS A 130 3.27 -20.42 12.77
N ASP A 131 3.13 -21.64 13.27
CA ASP A 131 1.84 -22.18 13.69
C ASP A 131 1.20 -21.38 14.84
N GLU A 132 2.00 -20.62 15.59
CA GLU A 132 1.54 -19.70 16.64
C GLU A 132 0.56 -18.64 16.12
N PHE A 133 0.65 -18.26 14.84
CA PHE A 133 -0.25 -17.27 14.25
C PHE A 133 -1.54 -17.87 13.68
N GLN A 134 -1.70 -19.19 13.64
CA GLN A 134 -2.94 -19.80 13.12
C GLN A 134 -4.16 -19.46 13.98
N SER A 135 -3.96 -19.24 15.29
CA SER A 135 -5.02 -18.97 16.26
C SER A 135 -5.27 -17.49 16.56
N VAL A 136 -4.36 -16.59 16.20
CA VAL A 136 -4.51 -15.15 16.47
C VAL A 136 -5.24 -14.46 15.33
N PRO A 137 -5.98 -13.36 15.59
CA PRO A 137 -6.62 -12.58 14.53
C PRO A 137 -5.59 -12.13 13.48
N PHE A 138 -5.86 -12.43 12.21
CA PHE A 138 -5.00 -12.07 11.09
C PHE A 138 -5.67 -10.98 10.23
N TYR A 139 -4.99 -9.87 10.05
CA TYR A 139 -5.44 -8.76 9.22
C TYR A 139 -4.47 -8.51 8.07
N ILE A 140 -5.00 -8.08 6.92
CA ILE A 140 -4.20 -7.57 5.81
C ILE A 140 -4.41 -6.06 5.74
N PHE A 141 -3.36 -5.29 5.98
CA PHE A 141 -3.32 -3.85 5.77
C PHE A 141 -2.52 -3.56 4.50
N SER A 142 -2.90 -2.50 3.82
CA SER A 142 -2.29 -2.15 2.54
C SER A 142 -2.37 -0.67 2.24
N GLU A 143 -1.54 -0.23 1.31
CA GLU A 143 -1.51 1.12 0.78
C GLU A 143 -1.52 1.10 -0.75
N SER A 144 -2.15 2.10 -1.39
CA SER A 144 -2.01 2.32 -2.83
C SER A 144 -2.48 1.13 -3.68
N TYR A 145 -1.70 0.74 -4.69
CA TYR A 145 -1.93 -0.48 -5.47
C TYR A 145 -1.94 -1.77 -4.60
N GLY A 146 -1.31 -1.72 -3.41
CA GLY A 146 -1.39 -2.76 -2.39
C GLY A 146 -2.83 -3.08 -2.00
N GLY A 147 -3.74 -2.11 -2.06
CA GLY A 147 -5.17 -2.31 -1.81
C GLY A 147 -5.83 -3.26 -2.81
N LYS A 148 -5.49 -3.16 -4.09
CA LYS A 148 -6.00 -4.12 -5.10
C LYS A 148 -5.51 -5.53 -4.81
N MET A 149 -4.22 -5.64 -4.50
CA MET A 149 -3.60 -6.92 -4.17
C MET A 149 -4.22 -7.50 -2.90
N ALA A 150 -4.40 -6.70 -1.85
CA ALA A 150 -5.02 -7.09 -0.59
C ALA A 150 -6.46 -7.58 -0.78
N ALA A 151 -7.27 -6.90 -1.60
CA ALA A 151 -8.64 -7.34 -1.91
C ALA A 151 -8.64 -8.70 -2.63
N ALA A 152 -7.82 -8.86 -3.67
CA ALA A 152 -7.71 -10.12 -4.42
C ALA A 152 -7.19 -11.27 -3.55
N ILE A 153 -6.13 -11.03 -2.76
CA ILE A 153 -5.57 -12.00 -1.80
C ILE A 153 -6.63 -12.41 -0.78
N SER A 154 -7.38 -11.44 -0.23
CA SER A 154 -8.41 -11.73 0.77
C SER A 154 -9.53 -12.61 0.22
N SER A 155 -9.92 -12.38 -1.05
CA SER A 155 -10.97 -13.16 -1.73
C SER A 155 -10.54 -14.61 -1.96
N GLU A 156 -9.28 -14.83 -2.31
CA GLU A 156 -8.74 -16.19 -2.46
C GLU A 156 -8.43 -16.84 -1.10
N LEU A 157 -8.05 -16.05 -0.09
CA LEU A 157 -7.76 -16.55 1.26
C LEU A 157 -9.00 -17.14 1.94
N ILE A 158 -10.17 -16.48 1.85
CA ILE A 158 -11.39 -17.02 2.45
C ILE A 158 -11.75 -18.40 1.85
N LYS A 159 -11.58 -18.58 0.54
CA LYS A 159 -11.79 -19.86 -0.15
C LYS A 159 -10.76 -20.90 0.31
N ALA A 160 -9.50 -20.50 0.44
CA ALA A 160 -8.43 -21.39 0.89
C ALA A 160 -8.64 -21.87 2.33
N ILE A 161 -9.18 -21.02 3.20
CA ILE A 161 -9.57 -21.35 4.59
C ILE A 161 -10.75 -22.32 4.61
N GLU A 162 -11.80 -22.06 3.84
CA GLU A 162 -12.97 -22.96 3.72
C GLU A 162 -12.56 -24.36 3.24
N GLN A 163 -11.59 -24.43 2.33
CA GLN A 163 -11.02 -25.68 1.82
C GLN A 163 -10.01 -26.33 2.79
N GLY A 164 -9.64 -25.65 3.87
CA GLY A 164 -8.65 -26.11 4.86
C GLY A 164 -7.21 -26.13 4.35
N THR A 165 -6.91 -25.49 3.21
CA THR A 165 -5.56 -25.46 2.60
C THR A 165 -4.67 -24.36 3.18
N VAL A 166 -5.26 -23.38 3.86
CA VAL A 166 -4.59 -22.38 4.69
C VAL A 166 -5.33 -22.35 6.03
N LYS A 167 -4.57 -22.40 7.14
CA LYS A 167 -5.13 -22.33 8.50
C LYS A 167 -4.75 -21.00 9.12
N CYS A 168 -5.72 -20.10 9.25
CA CYS A 168 -5.55 -18.86 10.01
C CYS A 168 -6.91 -18.32 10.44
N LYS A 169 -6.91 -17.42 11.43
CA LYS A 169 -8.10 -16.70 11.87
C LYS A 169 -8.19 -15.35 11.15
N PHE A 170 -8.49 -15.38 9.86
CA PHE A 170 -8.62 -14.15 9.06
C PHE A 170 -9.76 -13.27 9.60
N ALA A 171 -9.43 -12.03 9.95
CA ALA A 171 -10.28 -11.12 10.69
C ALA A 171 -10.72 -9.89 9.88
N GLY A 172 -9.97 -9.52 8.83
CA GLY A 172 -10.36 -8.43 7.94
C GLY A 172 -9.24 -7.90 7.05
N VAL A 173 -9.63 -7.00 6.15
CA VAL A 173 -8.73 -6.28 5.24
C VAL A 173 -8.93 -4.78 5.40
N ALA A 174 -7.83 -4.02 5.41
CA ALA A 174 -7.81 -2.57 5.53
C ALA A 174 -7.08 -1.96 4.33
N LEU A 175 -7.83 -1.17 3.56
CA LEU A 175 -7.48 -0.61 2.26
C LEU A 175 -7.14 0.88 2.45
N GLY A 176 -5.85 1.17 2.66
CA GLY A 176 -5.32 2.53 2.79
C GLY A 176 -5.06 3.13 1.43
N ASP A 177 -5.55 4.35 1.19
CA ASP A 177 -5.30 5.16 0.00
C ASP A 177 -5.27 4.31 -1.27
N SER A 178 -6.27 3.43 -1.39
CA SER A 178 -6.16 2.23 -2.21
C SER A 178 -6.66 2.44 -3.63
N TRP A 179 -5.88 1.96 -4.61
CA TRP A 179 -6.17 2.09 -6.05
C TRP A 179 -7.31 1.18 -6.53
N ILE A 180 -8.43 1.07 -5.80
CA ILE A 180 -9.53 0.10 -6.07
C ILE A 180 -10.33 0.46 -7.33
N SER A 181 -10.66 1.75 -7.50
CA SER A 181 -11.36 2.28 -8.68
C SER A 181 -10.53 3.38 -9.34
N PRO A 182 -9.53 3.01 -10.17
CA PRO A 182 -8.61 3.97 -10.78
C PRO A 182 -9.32 5.08 -11.56
N LEU A 183 -10.37 4.72 -12.30
CA LEU A 183 -11.10 5.67 -13.13
C LEU A 183 -11.81 6.74 -12.28
N ASP A 184 -12.41 6.36 -11.14
CA ASP A 184 -13.08 7.32 -10.27
C ASP A 184 -12.09 8.37 -9.76
N SER A 185 -10.89 7.96 -9.32
CA SER A 185 -9.83 8.89 -8.91
C SER A 185 -9.38 9.82 -10.05
N VAL A 186 -9.09 9.27 -11.23
CA VAL A 186 -8.63 10.10 -12.37
C VAL A 186 -9.68 11.14 -12.78
N MET A 187 -10.97 10.78 -12.73
CA MET A 187 -12.07 11.69 -13.04
C MET A 187 -12.26 12.78 -11.97
N THR A 188 -11.77 12.58 -10.74
CA THR A 188 -11.91 13.54 -9.64
C THR A 188 -10.69 14.40 -9.37
N TRP A 189 -9.53 14.12 -9.99
CA TRP A 189 -8.33 14.94 -9.87
C TRP A 189 -8.57 16.42 -10.20
N GLY A 190 -9.21 16.71 -11.34
CA GLY A 190 -9.56 18.08 -11.73
C GLY A 190 -10.43 18.79 -10.70
N PRO A 191 -11.62 18.26 -10.37
CA PRO A 191 -12.49 18.82 -9.32
C PRO A 191 -11.80 19.01 -7.97
N TYR A 192 -11.02 18.02 -7.51
CA TYR A 192 -10.32 18.09 -6.24
C TYR A 192 -9.32 19.25 -6.22
N LEU A 193 -8.42 19.31 -7.21
CA LEU A 193 -7.41 20.36 -7.33
C LEU A 193 -8.01 21.77 -7.51
N TYR A 194 -9.13 21.87 -8.22
CA TYR A 194 -9.85 23.14 -8.37
C TYR A 194 -10.37 23.64 -7.01
N THR A 195 -11.01 22.77 -6.23
CA THR A 195 -11.54 23.14 -4.91
C THR A 195 -10.45 23.46 -3.89
N THR A 196 -9.24 22.94 -4.08
CA THR A 196 -8.06 23.27 -3.26
C THR A 196 -7.23 24.44 -3.83
N SER A 197 -7.77 25.18 -4.81
CA SER A 197 -7.15 26.37 -5.41
C SER A 197 -5.82 26.10 -6.16
N LEU A 198 -5.59 24.88 -6.62
CA LEU A 198 -4.42 24.49 -7.41
C LEU A 198 -4.66 24.58 -8.93
N LEU A 199 -5.92 24.67 -9.36
CA LEU A 199 -6.30 24.89 -10.76
C LEU A 199 -7.19 26.11 -10.89
N ASP A 200 -7.06 26.81 -12.00
CA ASP A 200 -8.06 27.75 -12.50
C ASP A 200 -9.05 27.05 -13.46
N ASP A 201 -9.94 27.81 -14.08
CA ASP A 201 -10.96 27.26 -15.00
C ASP A 201 -10.33 26.58 -16.24
N TYR A 202 -9.16 27.06 -16.70
CA TYR A 202 -8.46 26.47 -17.84
C TYR A 202 -7.78 25.15 -17.44
N GLY A 203 -7.06 25.15 -16.32
CA GLY A 203 -6.43 23.95 -15.79
C GLY A 203 -7.44 22.86 -15.43
N LEU A 204 -8.61 23.23 -14.90
CA LEU A 204 -9.71 22.29 -14.68
C LEU A 204 -10.20 21.66 -15.99
N ALA A 205 -10.40 22.47 -17.04
CA ALA A 205 -10.84 21.97 -18.34
C ALA A 205 -9.81 21.02 -18.96
N ASP A 206 -8.53 21.37 -18.90
CA ASP A 206 -7.44 20.56 -19.46
C ASP A 206 -7.31 19.20 -18.76
N VAL A 207 -7.33 19.18 -17.42
CA VAL A 207 -7.26 17.94 -16.64
C VAL A 207 -8.49 17.06 -16.90
N ASN A 208 -9.70 17.64 -16.95
CA ASN A 208 -10.93 16.89 -17.21
C ASN A 208 -10.95 16.29 -18.63
N ASN A 209 -10.47 17.03 -19.63
CA ASN A 209 -10.38 16.53 -21.00
C ASN A 209 -9.42 15.34 -21.09
N ALA A 210 -8.26 15.41 -20.41
CA ALA A 210 -7.32 14.30 -20.36
C ALA A 210 -7.90 13.08 -19.63
N ALA A 211 -8.60 13.29 -18.51
CA ALA A 211 -9.30 12.23 -17.78
C ALA A 211 -10.37 11.53 -18.62
N GLU A 212 -11.10 12.25 -19.48
CA GLU A 212 -12.11 11.65 -20.37
C GLU A 212 -11.49 10.72 -21.42
N GLU A 213 -10.26 10.96 -21.88
CA GLU A 213 -9.56 10.02 -22.75
C GLU A 213 -9.20 8.71 -22.02
N VAL A 214 -8.77 8.81 -20.75
CA VAL A 214 -8.56 7.62 -19.89
C VAL A 214 -9.87 6.84 -19.75
N LYS A 215 -10.99 7.54 -19.51
CA LYS A 215 -12.32 6.93 -19.41
C LYS A 215 -12.69 6.14 -20.65
N LYS A 216 -12.53 6.72 -21.85
CA LYS A 216 -12.80 6.03 -23.12
C LYS A 216 -12.00 4.74 -23.25
N ALA A 217 -10.70 4.75 -22.92
CA ALA A 217 -9.87 3.55 -22.98
C ALA A 217 -10.31 2.48 -21.96
N VAL A 218 -10.69 2.87 -20.74
CA VAL A 218 -11.23 1.94 -19.73
C VAL A 218 -12.55 1.33 -20.19
N GLU A 219 -13.48 2.13 -20.73
CA GLU A 219 -14.78 1.66 -21.25
C GLU A 219 -14.62 0.69 -22.44
N GLN A 220 -13.57 0.87 -23.24
CA GLN A 220 -13.19 -0.02 -24.34
C GLN A 220 -12.36 -1.24 -23.88
N GLN A 221 -12.06 -1.35 -22.58
CA GLN A 221 -11.23 -2.40 -21.98
C GLN A 221 -9.77 -2.42 -22.47
N GLU A 222 -9.28 -1.29 -22.99
CA GLU A 222 -7.91 -1.11 -23.44
C GLU A 222 -7.01 -0.72 -22.26
N PHE A 223 -6.91 -1.56 -21.24
CA PHE A 223 -6.34 -1.18 -19.94
C PHE A 223 -4.86 -0.77 -19.98
N LEU A 224 -4.05 -1.36 -20.85
CA LEU A 224 -2.67 -0.91 -21.04
C LEU A 224 -2.62 0.51 -21.63
N LYS A 225 -3.52 0.81 -22.58
CA LYS A 225 -3.66 2.14 -23.16
C LYS A 225 -4.19 3.13 -22.14
N ALA A 226 -5.12 2.71 -21.27
CA ALA A 226 -5.60 3.52 -20.16
C ALA A 226 -4.47 3.91 -19.20
N THR A 227 -3.53 2.99 -18.90
CA THR A 227 -2.34 3.28 -18.07
C THR A 227 -1.41 4.29 -18.75
N GLU A 228 -1.22 4.20 -20.07
CA GLU A 228 -0.47 5.20 -20.85
C GLU A 228 -1.17 6.58 -20.81
N LEU A 229 -2.48 6.62 -21.01
CA LEU A 229 -3.27 7.86 -20.95
C LEU A 229 -3.26 8.47 -19.55
N TRP A 230 -3.31 7.65 -18.51
CA TRP A 230 -3.19 8.06 -17.12
C TRP A 230 -1.86 8.78 -16.86
N SER A 231 -0.73 8.22 -17.32
CA SER A 231 0.60 8.85 -17.27
C SER A 231 0.64 10.22 -17.96
N MET A 232 -0.07 10.36 -19.08
CA MET A 232 -0.20 11.63 -19.79
C MET A 232 -1.06 12.63 -19.01
N THR A 233 -2.16 12.18 -18.40
CA THR A 233 -3.02 13.01 -17.54
C THR A 233 -2.24 13.57 -16.35
N GLU A 234 -1.35 12.79 -15.72
CA GLU A 234 -0.47 13.31 -14.67
C GLU A 234 0.41 14.46 -15.16
N SER A 235 0.93 14.35 -16.39
CA SER A 235 1.74 15.42 -16.99
C SER A 235 0.91 16.71 -17.21
N VAL A 236 -0.37 16.57 -17.56
CA VAL A 236 -1.30 17.70 -17.69
C VAL A 236 -1.56 18.35 -16.33
N VAL A 237 -1.74 17.54 -15.28
CA VAL A 237 -1.87 18.02 -13.89
C VAL A 237 -0.62 18.77 -13.45
N GLU A 238 0.57 18.20 -13.62
CA GLU A 238 1.84 18.84 -13.26
C GLU A 238 2.01 20.21 -13.95
N GLN A 239 1.71 20.28 -15.25
CA GLN A 239 1.82 21.52 -16.03
C GLN A 239 0.88 22.62 -15.52
N ASN A 240 -0.35 22.27 -15.16
CA ASN A 240 -1.35 23.24 -14.71
C ASN A 240 -1.24 23.63 -13.23
N THR A 241 -0.49 22.86 -12.43
CA THR A 241 -0.36 23.08 -10.97
C THR A 241 1.03 23.53 -10.55
N ASN A 242 1.96 23.74 -11.50
CA ASN A 242 3.37 23.96 -11.22
C ASN A 242 4.00 22.79 -10.42
N GLY A 243 3.67 21.56 -10.82
CA GLY A 243 4.25 20.32 -10.27
C GLY A 243 3.73 19.98 -8.88
N VAL A 244 2.41 19.95 -8.68
CA VAL A 244 1.82 19.44 -7.43
C VAL A 244 2.36 18.05 -7.11
N ASN A 245 2.65 17.78 -5.83
CA ASN A 245 2.98 16.43 -5.40
C ASN A 245 1.71 15.57 -5.36
N PHE A 246 1.70 14.48 -6.14
CA PHE A 246 0.61 13.52 -6.21
C PHE A 246 0.33 12.79 -4.90
N TYR A 247 1.30 12.71 -4.00
CA TYR A 247 1.17 12.00 -2.73
C TYR A 247 0.79 12.92 -1.57
N ASN A 248 0.98 14.23 -1.67
CA ASN A 248 0.50 15.20 -0.69
C ASN A 248 0.49 16.61 -1.29
N ILE A 249 -0.70 17.13 -1.60
CA ILE A 249 -0.86 18.40 -2.34
C ILE A 249 -0.29 19.64 -1.63
N LEU A 250 0.03 19.56 -0.34
CA LEU A 250 0.62 20.66 0.42
C LEU A 250 2.15 20.60 0.51
N THR A 251 2.75 19.54 -0.03
CA THR A 251 4.20 19.38 -0.06
C THR A 251 4.74 19.66 -1.45
N GLN A 252 5.99 20.11 -1.51
CA GLN A 252 6.76 20.18 -2.74
C GLN A 252 8.02 19.36 -2.51
N GLU A 253 8.25 18.36 -3.34
CA GLU A 253 9.51 17.61 -3.39
C GLU A 253 10.58 18.53 -4.00
N PRO A 254 11.59 19.01 -3.23
CA PRO A 254 12.58 19.98 -3.73
C PRO A 254 13.43 19.44 -4.88
N ASP A 255 13.57 18.11 -4.97
CA ASP A 255 14.45 17.41 -5.91
C ASP A 255 13.74 16.95 -7.20
N GLU A 256 12.43 17.17 -7.32
CA GLU A 256 11.62 16.63 -8.43
C GLU A 256 11.03 17.69 -9.38
N LYS A 257 11.78 18.75 -9.71
CA LYS A 257 11.59 19.37 -11.03
C LYS A 257 12.14 18.43 -12.10
N LEU A 258 11.48 17.28 -12.25
CA LEU A 258 11.82 16.24 -13.21
C LEU A 258 11.45 16.77 -14.60
N THR A 259 12.47 17.24 -15.32
CA THR A 259 12.31 17.58 -16.73
C THR A 259 12.06 16.29 -17.50
N SER A 260 10.83 16.08 -17.97
CA SER A 260 10.55 15.02 -18.92
C SER A 260 11.31 15.30 -20.22
N SER A 261 12.15 14.37 -20.63
CA SER A 261 12.78 14.44 -21.95
C SER A 261 11.72 14.09 -22.99
N ALA A 262 11.58 14.93 -24.04
CA ALA A 262 10.70 14.64 -25.16
C ALA A 262 11.00 13.23 -25.73
N GLY A 263 9.99 12.37 -25.78
CA GLY A 263 10.09 11.00 -26.34
C GLY A 263 10.32 9.88 -25.32
N GLU A 264 10.26 10.16 -24.02
CA GLU A 264 10.29 9.11 -23.00
C GLU A 264 9.04 8.24 -23.02
N ASN A 265 9.21 6.92 -22.91
CA ASN A 265 8.11 5.96 -22.80
C ASN A 265 7.36 6.13 -21.47
N PHE A 266 6.03 5.94 -21.46
CA PHE A 266 5.19 6.08 -20.26
C PHE A 266 5.66 5.18 -19.10
N ILE A 267 6.17 3.97 -19.39
CA ILE A 267 6.73 3.09 -18.35
C ILE A 267 7.92 3.73 -17.63
N ALA A 268 8.82 4.39 -18.39
CA ALA A 268 9.97 5.06 -17.80
C ALA A 268 9.55 6.30 -17.00
N LEU A 269 8.53 7.03 -17.47
CA LEU A 269 7.90 8.13 -16.72
C LEU A 269 7.30 7.63 -15.40
N GLN A 270 6.49 6.57 -15.41
CA GLN A 270 5.86 6.04 -14.19
C GLN A 270 6.87 5.42 -13.23
N THR A 271 7.89 4.74 -13.77
CA THR A 271 8.99 4.23 -12.96
C THR A 271 9.68 5.36 -12.23
N ARG A 272 9.93 6.48 -12.92
CA ARG A 272 10.53 7.65 -12.29
C ARG A 272 9.61 8.28 -11.24
N ARG A 273 8.32 8.50 -11.54
CA ARG A 273 7.37 9.19 -10.64
C ARG A 273 6.99 8.38 -9.41
N HIS A 274 6.83 7.06 -9.54
CA HIS A 274 6.18 6.27 -8.49
C HIS A 274 6.99 5.08 -7.99
N ILE A 275 7.98 4.60 -8.74
CA ILE A 275 8.76 3.42 -8.34
C ILE A 275 10.11 3.81 -7.75
N ARG A 276 10.84 4.73 -8.39
CA ARG A 276 12.14 5.20 -7.89
C ARG A 276 12.07 5.87 -6.52
N PRO A 277 11.05 6.72 -6.19
CA PRO A 277 10.98 7.33 -4.86
C PRO A 277 10.80 6.30 -3.73
N LEU A 278 10.09 5.20 -4.00
CA LEU A 278 9.95 4.07 -3.07
C LEU A 278 11.28 3.32 -2.82
N HIS A 279 12.30 3.60 -3.63
CA HIS A 279 13.65 3.05 -3.55
C HIS A 279 14.71 4.17 -3.54
N SER A 280 14.40 5.27 -2.86
CA SER A 280 15.30 6.42 -2.71
C SER A 280 16.73 5.99 -2.37
N GLN A 281 17.72 6.79 -2.78
CA GLN A 281 19.13 6.39 -2.65
C GLN A 281 19.49 5.97 -1.21
N SER A 282 19.07 6.75 -0.21
CA SER A 282 19.35 6.46 1.20
C SER A 282 18.71 5.15 1.68
N LEU A 283 17.47 4.88 1.28
CA LEU A 283 16.80 3.62 1.61
C LEU A 283 17.44 2.43 0.88
N SER A 284 17.80 2.60 -0.40
CA SER A 284 18.52 1.58 -1.17
C SER A 284 19.89 1.25 -0.57
N GLU A 285 20.65 2.25 -0.12
CA GLU A 285 21.92 2.08 0.58
C GLU A 285 21.75 1.33 1.91
N LEU A 286 20.69 1.66 2.67
CA LEU A 286 20.34 0.94 3.90
C LEU A 286 20.02 -0.53 3.61
N MET A 287 19.11 -0.77 2.67
CA MET A 287 18.59 -2.10 2.36
C MET A 287 19.68 -3.01 1.78
N ASN A 288 20.43 -2.52 0.79
CA ASN A 288 21.50 -3.28 0.14
C ASN A 288 22.81 -3.36 0.96
N GLY A 289 22.96 -2.53 1.99
CA GLY A 289 24.12 -2.50 2.88
C GLY A 289 23.86 -3.19 4.22
N PRO A 290 23.66 -2.44 5.32
CA PRO A 290 23.49 -3.01 6.66
C PRO A 290 22.38 -4.05 6.79
N ILE A 291 21.22 -3.83 6.16
CA ILE A 291 20.08 -4.74 6.28
C ILE A 291 20.34 -6.06 5.55
N ARG A 292 20.80 -6.01 4.29
CA ARG A 292 21.24 -7.21 3.56
C ARG A 292 22.24 -8.04 4.38
N LYS A 293 23.22 -7.38 5.01
CA LYS A 293 24.21 -8.05 5.87
C LYS A 293 23.57 -8.69 7.10
N LYS A 294 22.58 -8.04 7.73
CA LYS A 294 21.82 -8.59 8.87
C LYS A 294 21.00 -9.81 8.44
N LEU A 295 20.27 -9.71 7.33
CA LEU A 295 19.39 -10.77 6.86
C LEU A 295 20.17 -12.03 6.44
N GLY A 296 21.33 -11.86 5.81
CA GLY A 296 22.30 -12.94 5.55
C GLY A 296 21.87 -13.99 4.51
N ILE A 297 20.60 -13.99 4.09
CA ILE A 297 20.03 -14.98 3.16
C ILE A 297 19.79 -14.43 1.74
N ILE A 298 20.02 -13.13 1.51
CA ILE A 298 19.75 -12.50 0.21
C ILE A 298 20.77 -13.01 -0.83
N PRO A 299 20.34 -13.64 -1.94
CA PRO A 299 21.24 -14.15 -2.98
C PRO A 299 22.14 -13.05 -3.57
N GLN A 300 23.36 -13.41 -3.95
CA GLN A 300 24.37 -12.45 -4.44
C GLN A 300 23.95 -11.70 -5.70
N ASN A 301 23.13 -12.32 -6.54
CA ASN A 301 22.59 -11.73 -7.78
C ASN A 301 21.31 -10.91 -7.58
N VAL A 302 20.77 -10.84 -6.36
CA VAL A 302 19.56 -10.08 -6.05
C VAL A 302 19.98 -8.74 -5.43
N THR A 303 19.40 -7.64 -5.91
CA THR A 303 19.55 -6.30 -5.33
C THR A 303 18.18 -5.81 -4.92
N TRP A 304 18.04 -5.23 -3.73
CA TRP A 304 16.77 -4.66 -3.28
C TRP A 304 16.30 -3.58 -4.26
N GLY A 305 15.08 -3.73 -4.78
CA GLY A 305 14.49 -2.82 -5.79
C GLY A 305 15.00 -3.04 -7.22
N GLY A 306 15.88 -4.03 -7.44
CA GLY A 306 16.52 -4.27 -8.74
C GLY A 306 15.58 -4.72 -9.86
N GLN A 307 14.39 -5.24 -9.54
CA GLN A 307 13.37 -5.71 -10.48
C GLN A 307 12.06 -4.90 -10.40
N ALA A 308 12.02 -3.78 -9.65
CA ALA A 308 10.77 -3.05 -9.40
C ALA A 308 10.19 -2.41 -10.67
N GLU A 309 11.03 -1.97 -11.62
CA GLU A 309 10.59 -1.45 -12.93
C GLU A 309 9.93 -2.55 -13.79
N ASP A 310 10.48 -3.78 -13.76
CA ASP A 310 9.87 -4.92 -14.44
C ASP A 310 8.51 -5.23 -13.83
N VAL A 311 8.40 -5.25 -12.49
CA VAL A 311 7.11 -5.48 -11.81
C VAL A 311 6.05 -4.50 -12.31
N PHE A 312 6.35 -3.20 -12.36
CA PHE A 312 5.42 -2.22 -12.88
C PHE A 312 5.07 -2.48 -14.35
N SER A 313 6.09 -2.76 -15.17
CA SER A 313 5.94 -3.01 -16.62
C SER A 313 5.00 -4.18 -16.92
N TYR A 314 5.17 -5.32 -16.23
CA TYR A 314 4.34 -6.50 -16.44
C TYR A 314 2.92 -6.33 -15.89
N MET A 315 2.74 -5.49 -14.87
CA MET A 315 1.43 -5.19 -14.26
C MET A 315 0.71 -4.00 -14.91
N ALA A 316 1.33 -3.30 -15.86
CA ALA A 316 0.77 -2.10 -16.49
C ALA A 316 -0.59 -2.34 -17.17
N GLY A 317 -0.85 -3.56 -17.65
CA GLY A 317 -2.15 -3.96 -18.22
C GLY A 317 -3.25 -4.25 -17.19
N ASP A 318 -2.90 -4.37 -15.91
CA ASP A 318 -3.82 -4.51 -14.78
C ASP A 318 -4.01 -3.17 -14.04
N PHE A 319 -3.04 -2.26 -14.14
CA PHE A 319 -2.99 -1.02 -13.36
C PHE A 319 -4.28 -0.18 -13.39
N MET A 320 -4.94 -0.04 -14.55
CA MET A 320 -6.21 0.70 -14.68
C MET A 320 -7.48 -0.16 -14.58
N ARG A 321 -7.39 -1.46 -14.30
CA ARG A 321 -8.57 -2.32 -14.09
C ARG A 321 -9.21 -2.06 -12.73
N PRO A 322 -10.51 -1.77 -12.62
CA PRO A 322 -11.16 -1.65 -11.32
C PRO A 322 -11.31 -3.03 -10.65
N VAL A 323 -11.28 -3.06 -9.32
CA VAL A 323 -11.50 -4.28 -8.51
C VAL A 323 -12.57 -4.06 -7.43
N VAL A 324 -13.48 -3.10 -7.65
CA VAL A 324 -14.60 -2.76 -6.75
C VAL A 324 -15.50 -3.99 -6.51
N ASP A 325 -15.68 -4.83 -7.52
CA ASP A 325 -16.46 -6.06 -7.45
C ASP A 325 -15.87 -7.11 -6.50
N ILE A 326 -14.55 -7.12 -6.30
CA ILE A 326 -13.91 -7.96 -5.29
C ILE A 326 -14.26 -7.45 -3.88
N VAL A 327 -14.32 -6.13 -3.69
CA VAL A 327 -14.74 -5.53 -2.41
C VAL A 327 -16.21 -5.86 -2.11
N ASP A 328 -17.08 -5.80 -3.12
CA ASP A 328 -18.48 -6.24 -3.02
C ASP A 328 -18.57 -7.70 -2.51
N GLN A 329 -17.79 -8.60 -3.11
CA GLN A 329 -17.75 -10.02 -2.76
C GLN A 329 -17.27 -10.25 -1.32
N LEU A 330 -16.21 -9.54 -0.89
CA LEU A 330 -15.69 -9.64 0.47
C LEU A 330 -16.75 -9.20 1.49
N LEU A 331 -17.40 -8.08 1.24
CA LEU A 331 -18.47 -7.57 2.12
C LEU A 331 -19.67 -8.53 2.17
N ALA A 332 -20.05 -9.12 1.04
CA ALA A 332 -21.12 -10.12 0.98
C ALA A 332 -20.75 -11.44 1.69
N ALA A 333 -19.48 -11.82 1.67
CA ALA A 333 -18.95 -12.97 2.41
C ALA A 333 -18.80 -12.71 3.93
N GLY A 334 -19.14 -11.50 4.40
CA GLY A 334 -19.05 -11.14 5.82
C GLY A 334 -17.65 -10.77 6.30
N VAL A 335 -16.68 -10.58 5.38
CA VAL A 335 -15.34 -10.10 5.73
C VAL A 335 -15.43 -8.65 6.23
N ASN A 336 -14.70 -8.34 7.29
CA ASN A 336 -14.55 -6.95 7.73
C ASN A 336 -13.66 -6.21 6.73
N VAL A 337 -14.21 -5.24 6.03
CA VAL A 337 -13.48 -4.38 5.10
C VAL A 337 -13.41 -2.97 5.70
N THR A 338 -12.21 -2.45 5.82
CA THR A 338 -11.97 -1.05 6.17
C THR A 338 -11.37 -0.33 4.99
N VAL A 339 -11.87 0.87 4.67
CA VAL A 339 -11.19 1.83 3.79
C VAL A 339 -10.66 2.95 4.66
N TYR A 340 -9.48 3.47 4.37
CA TYR A 340 -8.98 4.67 5.04
C TYR A 340 -8.21 5.53 4.05
N ASN A 341 -8.40 6.85 4.12
CA ASN A 341 -7.86 7.77 3.12
C ASN A 341 -7.29 9.05 3.73
N GLY A 342 -6.15 9.49 3.19
CA GLY A 342 -5.51 10.75 3.51
C GLY A 342 -6.27 11.91 2.86
N GLN A 343 -6.55 12.94 3.64
CA GLN A 343 -7.27 14.12 3.14
C GLN A 343 -6.56 14.83 1.97
N LEU A 344 -5.22 14.80 1.97
CA LEU A 344 -4.34 15.55 1.08
C LEU A 344 -3.74 14.69 -0.03
N ASP A 345 -4.15 13.42 -0.13
CA ASP A 345 -3.75 12.55 -1.23
C ASP A 345 -4.43 12.99 -2.53
N LEU A 346 -3.65 13.13 -3.61
CA LEU A 346 -4.17 13.42 -4.94
C LEU A 346 -4.27 12.16 -5.77
N ILE A 347 -3.26 11.28 -5.74
CA ILE A 347 -3.25 10.10 -6.61
C ILE A 347 -4.50 9.27 -6.34
N VAL A 348 -4.85 9.04 -5.07
CA VAL A 348 -6.06 8.34 -4.64
C VAL A 348 -6.98 9.26 -3.83
N ASP A 349 -7.41 10.35 -4.46
CA ASP A 349 -8.13 11.43 -3.78
C ASP A 349 -9.45 10.99 -3.11
N THR A 350 -9.79 11.72 -2.04
CA THR A 350 -10.98 11.43 -1.21
C THR A 350 -12.31 11.47 -1.98
N MET A 351 -12.43 12.28 -3.04
CA MET A 351 -13.68 12.33 -3.82
C MET A 351 -13.84 11.06 -4.63
N GLY A 352 -12.78 10.62 -5.34
CA GLY A 352 -12.78 9.37 -6.11
C GLY A 352 -13.08 8.15 -5.23
N GLN A 353 -12.54 8.13 -4.01
CA GLN A 353 -12.81 7.04 -3.06
C GLN A 353 -14.25 7.03 -2.58
N GLU A 354 -14.84 8.20 -2.33
CA GLU A 354 -16.25 8.28 -1.96
C GLU A 354 -17.17 7.85 -3.11
N LEU A 355 -16.79 8.10 -4.38
CA LEU A 355 -17.58 7.71 -5.55
C LEU A 355 -17.77 6.20 -5.65
N TRP A 356 -16.70 5.40 -5.54
CA TRP A 356 -16.84 3.95 -5.65
C TRP A 356 -17.48 3.33 -4.40
N VAL A 357 -17.19 3.85 -3.21
CA VAL A 357 -17.84 3.37 -1.97
C VAL A 357 -19.36 3.57 -2.02
N LYS A 358 -19.83 4.70 -2.56
CA LYS A 358 -21.27 4.96 -2.76
C LYS A 358 -21.94 4.04 -3.78
N GLN A 359 -21.16 3.28 -4.55
CA GLN A 359 -21.63 2.37 -5.59
C GLN A 359 -21.48 0.89 -5.21
N LEU A 360 -20.96 0.58 -4.02
CA LEU A 360 -20.82 -0.78 -3.52
C LEU A 360 -22.14 -1.57 -3.61
N LYS A 361 -22.07 -2.79 -4.14
CA LYS A 361 -23.19 -3.74 -4.21
C LYS A 361 -23.26 -4.56 -2.94
N TRP A 362 -23.39 -3.87 -1.81
CA TRP A 362 -23.47 -4.48 -0.49
C TRP A 362 -24.79 -4.12 0.20
N GLU A 363 -25.46 -5.12 0.78
CA GLU A 363 -26.77 -4.97 1.43
C GLU A 363 -26.79 -3.90 2.53
N GLY A 364 -25.65 -3.68 3.20
CA GLY A 364 -25.52 -2.66 4.24
C GLY A 364 -25.39 -1.22 3.74
N LEU A 365 -25.15 -0.98 2.45
CA LEU A 365 -24.83 0.34 1.91
C LEU A 365 -25.93 1.39 2.19
N PRO A 366 -27.24 1.11 2.03
CA PRO A 366 -28.29 2.08 2.35
C PRO A 366 -28.29 2.50 3.84
N GLY A 367 -27.87 1.60 4.74
CA GLY A 367 -27.72 1.90 6.16
C GLY A 367 -26.48 2.75 6.43
N PHE A 368 -25.35 2.37 5.85
CA PHE A 368 -24.09 3.11 5.93
C PHE A 368 -24.23 4.57 5.42
N ASN A 369 -24.91 4.77 4.29
CA ASN A 369 -25.12 6.10 3.70
C ASN A 369 -25.99 7.04 4.55
N LYS A 370 -26.77 6.50 5.51
CA LYS A 370 -27.55 7.31 6.46
C LYS A 370 -26.72 7.75 7.67
N LEU A 371 -25.55 7.17 7.91
CA LEU A 371 -24.68 7.54 9.01
C LEU A 371 -24.01 8.90 8.79
N ARG A 372 -23.86 9.65 9.88
CA ARG A 372 -23.03 10.85 9.93
C ARG A 372 -21.61 10.49 10.32
N TRP A 373 -20.66 11.34 9.94
CA TRP A 373 -19.27 11.23 10.39
C TRP A 373 -19.17 11.35 11.91
N THR A 374 -18.39 10.47 12.51
CA THR A 374 -17.93 10.61 13.90
C THR A 374 -16.52 11.15 13.90
N ALA A 375 -16.27 12.23 14.63
CA ALA A 375 -14.94 12.82 14.77
C ALA A 375 -14.08 12.01 15.76
N LEU A 376 -12.78 11.93 15.48
CA LEU A 376 -11.75 11.44 16.39
C LEU A 376 -10.76 12.57 16.68
N ASP A 377 -10.41 12.73 17.94
CA ASP A 377 -9.38 13.66 18.37
C ASP A 377 -8.00 13.16 17.95
N ASP A 378 -7.14 14.10 17.57
CA ASP A 378 -5.73 13.85 17.28
C ASP A 378 -4.99 13.41 18.55
N PRO A 379 -4.36 12.22 18.57
CA PRO A 379 -3.60 11.72 19.73
C PRO A 379 -2.51 12.64 20.25
N ILE A 380 -1.91 13.46 19.38
CA ILE A 380 -0.84 14.37 19.76
C ILE A 380 -1.35 15.78 20.07
N SER A 381 -2.59 16.09 19.68
CA SER A 381 -3.22 17.40 19.88
C SER A 381 -4.67 17.26 20.39
N PRO A 382 -4.89 16.92 21.68
CA PRO A 382 -6.23 16.74 22.23
C PRO A 382 -7.15 17.95 21.99
N GLY A 383 -8.41 17.70 21.64
CA GLY A 383 -9.38 18.73 21.26
C GLY A 383 -9.25 19.26 19.81
N ILE A 384 -8.26 18.80 19.05
CA ILE A 384 -8.17 19.00 17.60
C ILE A 384 -8.63 17.73 16.91
N THR A 385 -9.54 17.84 15.94
CA THR A 385 -9.96 16.68 15.14
C THR A 385 -8.79 16.18 14.27
N GLY A 386 -8.48 14.89 14.38
CA GLY A 386 -7.47 14.21 13.55
C GLY A 386 -8.09 13.32 12.49
N ALA A 387 -9.30 12.82 12.68
CA ALA A 387 -9.98 12.01 11.69
C ALA A 387 -11.50 12.09 11.79
N PHE A 388 -12.18 11.65 10.72
CA PHE A 388 -13.58 11.29 10.74
C PHE A 388 -13.75 9.83 10.35
N TYR A 389 -14.74 9.13 10.91
CA TYR A 389 -15.03 7.76 10.51
C TYR A 389 -16.51 7.41 10.53
N LYS A 390 -16.86 6.34 9.84
CA LYS A 390 -18.15 5.66 9.86
C LYS A 390 -17.91 4.16 9.95
N THR A 391 -18.73 3.46 10.72
CA THR A 391 -18.74 2.00 10.79
C THR A 391 -20.18 1.51 10.74
N TYR A 392 -20.46 0.55 9.87
CA TYR A 392 -21.76 -0.12 9.78
C TYR A 392 -21.55 -1.59 9.45
N LYS A 393 -22.07 -2.49 10.30
CA LYS A 393 -21.85 -3.95 10.15
C LYS A 393 -20.35 -4.25 9.92
N ASN A 394 -20.00 -4.90 8.82
CA ASN A 394 -18.65 -5.30 8.44
C ASN A 394 -17.92 -4.30 7.51
N PHE A 395 -18.39 -3.05 7.42
CA PHE A 395 -17.71 -1.99 6.66
C PHE A 395 -17.37 -0.80 7.55
N ALA A 396 -16.12 -0.33 7.46
CA ALA A 396 -15.66 0.90 8.10
C ALA A 396 -14.95 1.79 7.08
N PHE A 397 -15.04 3.12 7.25
CA PHE A 397 -14.32 4.06 6.42
C PHE A 397 -13.83 5.26 7.25
N TYR A 398 -12.54 5.59 7.14
CA TYR A 398 -11.81 6.65 7.84
C TYR A 398 -11.23 7.72 6.90
N TRP A 399 -11.32 8.98 7.31
CA TRP A 399 -10.75 10.16 6.65
C TRP A 399 -9.72 10.68 7.61
N ILE A 400 -8.45 10.59 7.25
CA ILE A 400 -7.34 11.03 8.09
C ILE A 400 -6.97 12.45 7.68
N LEU A 401 -7.26 13.42 8.55
CA LEU A 401 -7.01 14.82 8.26
C LEU A 401 -5.51 15.10 8.28
N ARG A 402 -5.07 16.03 7.41
CA ARG A 402 -3.65 16.44 7.30
C ARG A 402 -2.68 15.31 6.93
N ALA A 403 -3.17 14.18 6.42
CA ALA A 403 -2.37 13.14 5.81
C ALA A 403 -2.51 13.18 4.29
N GLY A 404 -1.42 12.97 3.56
CA GLY A 404 -1.43 12.55 2.17
C GLY A 404 -1.52 11.03 2.05
N HIS A 405 -0.93 10.49 0.98
CA HIS A 405 -0.99 9.09 0.59
C HIS A 405 -0.39 8.14 1.63
N MET A 406 0.81 8.47 2.13
CA MET A 406 1.49 7.69 3.17
C MET A 406 1.01 8.11 4.57
N ILE A 407 -0.23 7.77 4.91
CA ILE A 407 -0.86 8.14 6.18
C ILE A 407 0.03 7.85 7.40
N PRO A 408 0.69 6.68 7.53
CA PRO A 408 1.50 6.42 8.72
C PRO A 408 2.75 7.31 8.82
N SER A 409 3.25 7.82 7.69
CA SER A 409 4.34 8.80 7.67
C SER A 409 3.84 10.19 8.08
N ASP A 410 2.73 10.64 7.51
CA ASP A 410 2.23 12.01 7.73
C ASP A 410 1.51 12.18 9.07
N GLN A 411 0.75 11.18 9.49
CA GLN A 411 -0.10 11.20 10.69
C GLN A 411 0.07 9.92 11.52
N GLY A 412 1.31 9.52 11.80
CA GLY A 412 1.63 8.23 12.41
C GLY A 412 0.92 7.92 13.74
N ALA A 413 0.67 8.92 14.59
CA ALA A 413 -0.06 8.71 15.84
C ALA A 413 -1.54 8.36 15.59
N MET A 414 -2.18 9.04 14.64
CA MET A 414 -3.55 8.76 14.21
C MET A 414 -3.64 7.42 13.47
N ALA A 415 -2.67 7.11 12.59
CA ALA A 415 -2.59 5.84 11.87
C ALA A 415 -2.54 4.64 12.85
N LEU A 416 -1.75 4.77 13.91
CA LEU A 416 -1.62 3.76 14.95
C LEU A 416 -2.87 3.63 15.82
N GLN A 417 -3.55 4.74 16.14
CA GLN A 417 -4.85 4.69 16.82
C GLN A 417 -5.89 4.00 15.94
N MET A 418 -5.97 4.36 14.66
CA MET A 418 -6.88 3.73 13.70
C MET A 418 -6.61 2.23 13.58
N MET A 419 -5.34 1.81 13.46
CA MET A 419 -4.98 0.39 13.41
C MET A 419 -5.47 -0.35 14.67
N LYS A 420 -5.30 0.24 15.87
CA LYS A 420 -5.83 -0.31 17.13
C LYS A 420 -7.37 -0.40 17.12
N MET A 421 -8.07 0.59 16.57
CA MET A 421 -9.53 0.55 16.45
C MET A 421 -10.00 -0.57 15.50
N ILE A 422 -9.37 -0.69 14.32
CA ILE A 422 -9.70 -1.72 13.33
C ILE A 422 -9.45 -3.12 13.90
N THR A 423 -8.39 -3.28 14.67
CA THR A 423 -8.02 -4.54 15.33
C THR A 423 -8.66 -4.73 16.71
N GLN A 424 -9.64 -3.89 17.06
CA GLN A 424 -10.49 -4.02 18.26
C GLN A 424 -9.72 -3.98 19.60
N GLN A 425 -8.67 -3.16 19.68
CA GLN A 425 -7.82 -3.02 20.87
C GLN A 425 -8.22 -1.83 21.78
N VAL A 426 -9.13 -0.96 21.33
CA VAL A 426 -9.55 0.27 22.01
C VAL A 426 -11.04 0.51 21.93
#